data_AF-A0ABD3IWK9-F1
#
_entry.id   AF-A0ABD3IWK9-F1
#
_cell.length_a   1.000
_cell.length_b   1.000
_cell.length_c   1.000
_cell.angle_alpha   90.00
_cell.angle_beta   90.00
_cell.angle_gamma   90.00
#
_symmetry.space_group_name_H-M   'P 1'
#
loop_
_entity.id
_entity.type
_entity.pdbx_description
1 polymer ?
#
loop_
_entity_poly.entity_id
_entity_poly.type
_entity_poly.pdbx_seq_one_letter_code
_entity_poly.pdbx_strand_id
1 'polypeptide(L)'
;MASCSLLSADSAAAIFCSRTQSNGEKTGQGSFVLRTKLNHQRAYGSRASVRASLSVSLKPTEIPRQWYNLVADLPVKPPPTLNPRTFQPVKPEDLSPLLPDELIKQEASLDRFIDIPDEVRDIYQLWRPTPLIRAKRLEKLLDTPARIYYKYEGGSPAGSHKPNTSVPQVWYNAQEGVKKVVTETGAGQWGSALAFSCSLFGLDCEVWQVRASYDQKPYRRLMMQTWGAKVHPSPSEITEAGRKILQEDPSSPGSLGIAISEAVEVAANNADTKYCLGSVLNHVLLHQTVIGEECIKQMEAIGETPDIIVGCTGGGSNFAGLSFPFIREKLKGNIKPIIRAVEPTACPSLTKGVYAYDYGDTAGMTPLMKMHTLGHDFIPDPIHAGGLRYHGMAPLISHVYELGLMEAIAIPQIECFQGAIQFARSEGIIPAPEPTHAIAATIREALLCRESGESKVILTAMCGHGHFDLAAYEKYLQGDMVDLSFSEEKIHASLAKVPRVIRD
;
A
#
# COMPACT_ATOMS: atom_id res chain seq x y z
N MET A 1 42.05 -7.49 -43.57
CA MET A 1 41.74 -8.05 -44.90
C MET A 1 40.36 -7.55 -45.30
N ALA A 2 40.26 -6.88 -46.44
CA ALA A 2 39.03 -6.29 -46.95
C ALA A 2 39.01 -6.37 -48.48
N SER A 3 37.84 -6.66 -49.04
CA SER A 3 37.53 -6.76 -50.48
C SER A 3 35.99 -6.80 -50.57
N CYS A 4 35.27 -5.83 -51.13
CA CYS A 4 35.28 -5.37 -52.54
C CYS A 4 35.25 -6.56 -53.51
N SER A 5 34.28 -6.68 -54.42
CA SER A 5 33.85 -5.61 -55.34
C SER A 5 32.42 -5.80 -55.89
N LEU A 6 31.86 -4.70 -56.43
CA LEU A 6 30.61 -4.61 -57.19
C LEU A 6 30.89 -4.39 -58.68
N LEU A 7 30.08 -4.99 -59.55
CA LEU A 7 29.82 -4.69 -60.97
C LEU A 7 28.42 -5.28 -61.28
N SER A 8 27.49 -4.71 -62.05
CA SER A 8 27.39 -3.40 -62.72
C SER A 8 25.93 -3.15 -63.16
N ALA A 9 25.47 -1.88 -63.11
CA ALA A 9 24.82 -1.05 -64.16
C ALA A 9 23.97 -1.73 -65.29
N ASP A 10 22.93 -1.13 -65.89
CA ASP A 10 22.27 0.20 -65.73
C ASP A 10 20.95 0.29 -66.56
N SER A 11 20.24 1.44 -66.52
CA SER A 11 19.06 1.90 -67.34
C SER A 11 17.68 1.78 -66.65
N ALA A 12 16.88 2.83 -66.36
CA ALA A 12 16.45 4.04 -67.10
C ALA A 12 15.44 3.72 -68.26
N ALA A 13 14.32 4.44 -68.51
CA ALA A 13 13.74 5.66 -67.93
C ALA A 13 12.19 5.70 -68.10
N ALA A 14 11.53 6.78 -67.65
CA ALA A 14 10.07 6.99 -67.69
C ALA A 14 9.53 7.63 -68.99
N ILE A 15 8.18 7.73 -69.17
CA ILE A 15 7.40 8.97 -69.53
C ILE A 15 5.92 8.69 -69.93
N PHE A 16 4.99 9.51 -69.37
CA PHE A 16 3.62 9.94 -69.77
C PHE A 16 2.71 9.14 -70.74
N CYS A 17 1.40 9.03 -70.42
CA CYS A 17 0.35 9.94 -70.97
C CYS A 17 -1.08 9.84 -70.35
N SER A 18 -1.65 11.03 -70.06
CA SER A 18 -3.06 11.52 -70.21
C SER A 18 -4.26 10.54 -70.19
N ARG A 19 -5.19 10.66 -69.23
CA ARG A 19 -6.43 11.52 -69.23
C ARG A 19 -7.55 11.15 -70.23
N THR A 20 -8.75 10.90 -69.69
CA THR A 20 -10.05 11.37 -70.24
C THR A 20 -10.96 11.89 -69.12
N GLN A 21 -11.71 12.96 -69.41
CA GLN A 21 -12.78 13.54 -68.58
C GLN A 21 -14.09 12.73 -68.83
N SER A 22 -15.27 12.93 -68.24
CA SER A 22 -15.92 13.98 -67.43
C SER A 22 -17.01 13.29 -66.54
N ASN A 23 -17.93 13.91 -65.78
CA ASN A 23 -18.38 15.30 -65.64
C ASN A 23 -18.90 15.53 -64.18
N GLY A 24 -19.77 16.52 -63.92
CA GLY A 24 -20.39 16.75 -62.61
C GLY A 24 -21.87 17.20 -62.61
N GLU A 25 -22.29 17.68 -61.44
CA GLU A 25 -23.56 18.37 -61.08
C GLU A 25 -24.81 17.58 -60.59
N LYS A 26 -24.99 17.64 -59.26
CA LYS A 26 -26.15 18.18 -58.50
C LYS A 26 -27.59 17.59 -58.57
N THR A 27 -28.22 17.71 -57.39
CA THR A 27 -29.68 17.70 -57.06
C THR A 27 -30.40 16.36 -56.96
N GLY A 28 -31.40 16.31 -56.07
CA GLY A 28 -32.36 15.20 -55.96
C GLY A 28 -32.62 14.71 -54.54
N GLN A 29 -33.52 15.37 -53.79
CA GLN A 29 -34.19 14.70 -52.67
C GLN A 29 -35.11 13.59 -53.23
N GLY A 30 -35.09 12.41 -52.64
CA GLY A 30 -35.94 11.29 -53.08
C GLY A 30 -36.00 10.18 -52.05
N SER A 31 -37.04 10.17 -51.22
CA SER A 31 -37.29 9.09 -50.27
C SER A 31 -37.65 7.79 -50.98
N PHE A 32 -37.05 6.67 -50.59
CA PHE A 32 -37.66 5.36 -50.84
C PHE A 32 -37.52 4.44 -49.61
N VAL A 33 -38.66 4.09 -49.04
CA VAL A 33 -38.77 3.13 -47.93
C VAL A 33 -38.88 1.73 -48.53
N LEU A 34 -37.99 0.82 -48.16
CA LEU A 34 -38.20 -0.61 -48.36
C LEU A 34 -38.34 -1.32 -47.01
N ARG A 35 -39.56 -1.77 -46.74
CA ARG A 35 -39.87 -2.71 -45.66
C ARG A 35 -39.51 -4.12 -46.10
N THR A 36 -38.71 -4.82 -45.30
CA THR A 36 -38.69 -6.29 -45.29
C THR A 36 -38.84 -6.76 -43.84
N LYS A 37 -39.93 -7.49 -43.58
CA LYS A 37 -40.15 -8.17 -42.30
C LYS A 37 -39.35 -9.47 -42.28
N LEU A 38 -38.71 -9.77 -41.16
CA LEU A 38 -38.30 -11.13 -40.82
C LEU A 38 -38.72 -11.41 -39.37
N ASN A 39 -39.72 -12.29 -39.23
CA ASN A 39 -40.20 -12.76 -37.93
C ASN A 39 -39.28 -13.86 -37.40
N HIS A 40 -38.64 -13.63 -36.26
CA HIS A 40 -38.29 -14.72 -35.35
C HIS A 40 -38.67 -14.36 -33.92
N GLN A 41 -39.83 -14.87 -33.49
CA GLN A 41 -40.15 -14.98 -32.08
C GLN A 41 -39.27 -16.07 -31.46
N ARG A 42 -38.43 -15.71 -30.49
CA ARG A 42 -37.97 -16.62 -29.45
C ARG A 42 -38.30 -15.99 -28.10
N ALA A 43 -39.12 -16.68 -27.33
CA ALA A 43 -39.43 -16.29 -25.97
C ALA A 43 -38.17 -16.39 -25.11
N TYR A 44 -37.69 -15.26 -24.59
CA TYR A 44 -36.78 -15.24 -23.46
C TYR A 44 -37.60 -15.05 -22.19
N GLY A 45 -37.52 -16.03 -21.29
CA GLY A 45 -38.18 -15.99 -19.99
C GLY A 45 -37.72 -14.80 -19.14
N SER A 46 -38.52 -14.49 -18.12
CA SER A 46 -38.33 -13.37 -17.20
C SER A 46 -36.88 -13.23 -16.72
N ARG A 47 -36.16 -12.23 -17.25
CA ARG A 47 -34.95 -11.72 -16.61
C ARG A 47 -35.36 -11.09 -15.28
N ALA A 48 -35.11 -11.79 -14.18
CA ALA A 48 -35.16 -11.19 -12.86
C ALA A 48 -34.22 -9.99 -12.86
N SER A 49 -34.77 -8.78 -12.72
CA SER A 49 -33.96 -7.58 -12.58
C SER A 49 -33.19 -7.70 -11.27
N VAL A 50 -31.87 -7.88 -11.34
CA VAL A 50 -31.00 -7.71 -10.18
C VAL A 50 -30.98 -6.21 -9.87
N ARG A 51 -32.01 -5.74 -9.17
CA ARG A 51 -31.95 -4.48 -8.44
C ARG A 51 -30.90 -4.69 -7.36
N ALA A 52 -29.70 -4.16 -7.60
CA ALA A 52 -28.75 -3.94 -6.52
C ALA A 52 -29.49 -3.08 -5.47
N SER A 53 -29.70 -3.65 -4.27
CA SER A 53 -30.27 -2.91 -3.15
C SER A 53 -29.21 -1.95 -2.62
N LEU A 54 -29.04 -0.83 -3.32
CA LEU A 54 -28.31 0.32 -2.82
C LEU A 54 -29.04 0.83 -1.57
N SER A 55 -28.40 0.55 -0.44
CA SER A 55 -28.53 1.21 0.87
C SER A 55 -29.91 1.73 1.28
N VAL A 56 -30.43 1.17 2.37
CA VAL A 56 -31.20 1.96 3.36
C VAL A 56 -30.49 3.31 3.55
N SER A 57 -31.25 4.41 3.52
CA SER A 57 -30.70 5.77 3.64
C SER A 57 -30.19 6.01 5.06
N LEU A 58 -28.98 5.55 5.33
CA LEU A 58 -28.15 6.01 6.42
C LEU A 58 -27.64 7.40 6.05
N LYS A 59 -27.55 8.31 7.04
CA LYS A 59 -26.82 9.56 6.85
C LYS A 59 -25.39 9.23 6.38
N PRO A 60 -24.83 9.94 5.40
CA PRO A 60 -23.42 9.78 5.06
C PRO A 60 -22.57 9.89 6.32
N THR A 61 -21.66 8.96 6.54
CA THR A 61 -20.65 9.10 7.59
C THR A 61 -19.89 10.40 7.33
N GLU A 62 -19.58 11.17 8.37
CA GLU A 62 -18.73 12.36 8.21
C GLU A 62 -17.26 11.96 8.30
N ILE A 63 -16.43 12.55 7.44
CA ILE A 63 -14.97 12.46 7.56
C ILE A 63 -14.58 12.96 8.95
N PRO A 64 -13.81 12.18 9.75
CA PRO A 64 -13.32 12.58 11.06
C PRO A 64 -12.73 14.00 11.08
N ARG A 65 -12.85 14.67 12.22
CA ARG A 65 -12.21 15.97 12.48
C ARG A 65 -10.85 15.84 13.14
N GLN A 66 -10.55 14.68 13.69
CA GLN A 66 -9.34 14.40 14.45
C GLN A 66 -8.81 13.02 14.07
N TRP A 67 -7.48 12.87 14.04
CA TRP A 67 -6.82 11.57 14.11
C TRP A 67 -6.71 11.12 15.58
N TYR A 68 -6.66 9.81 15.81
CA TYR A 68 -6.54 9.21 17.14
C TYR A 68 -5.13 8.69 17.39
N ASN A 69 -4.55 9.07 18.53
CA ASN A 69 -3.24 8.62 18.99
C ASN A 69 -3.39 7.54 20.06
N LEU A 70 -3.07 6.29 19.71
CA LEU A 70 -3.15 5.17 20.65
C LEU A 70 -2.19 5.32 21.84
N VAL A 71 -1.05 6.03 21.68
CA VAL A 71 -0.05 6.21 22.74
C VAL A 71 -0.66 6.82 24.01
N ALA A 72 -1.65 7.71 23.87
CA ALA A 72 -2.34 8.35 24.99
C ALA A 72 -2.99 7.33 25.94
N ASP A 73 -3.64 6.30 25.40
CA ASP A 73 -4.46 5.33 26.13
C ASP A 73 -3.72 4.01 26.46
N LEU A 74 -2.48 3.82 26.00
CA LEU A 74 -1.68 2.64 26.35
C LEU A 74 -1.27 2.63 27.84
N PRO A 75 -1.31 1.45 28.51
CA PRO A 75 -0.94 1.29 29.93
C PRO A 75 0.56 1.45 30.18
N VAL A 76 1.39 1.09 29.19
CA VAL A 76 2.84 1.32 29.18
C VAL A 76 3.15 2.07 27.88
N LYS A 77 3.90 3.17 27.95
CA LYS A 77 4.27 3.94 26.76
C LYS A 77 5.34 3.20 25.95
N PRO A 78 5.36 3.35 24.61
CA PRO A 78 6.37 2.70 23.77
C PRO A 78 7.77 3.22 24.11
N PRO A 79 8.83 2.41 23.98
CA PRO A 79 10.20 2.88 24.14
C PRO A 79 10.55 3.94 23.09
N PRO A 80 11.37 4.96 23.44
CA PRO A 80 11.75 6.02 22.51
C PRO A 80 12.63 5.49 21.38
N THR A 81 12.59 6.14 20.22
CA THR A 81 13.59 5.94 19.16
C THR A 81 14.94 6.51 19.59
N LEU A 82 16.03 5.87 19.16
CA LEU A 82 17.39 6.22 19.57
C LEU A 82 18.19 6.78 18.39
N ASN A 83 19.03 7.77 18.67
CA ASN A 83 19.97 8.35 17.71
C ASN A 83 20.98 7.28 17.25
N PRO A 84 21.25 7.15 15.93
CA PRO A 84 22.04 6.04 15.38
C PRO A 84 23.52 6.06 15.73
N ARG A 85 24.03 7.16 16.30
CA ARG A 85 25.43 7.31 16.68
C ARG A 85 25.66 7.29 18.19
N THR A 86 24.71 7.80 18.97
CA THR A 86 24.87 7.97 20.43
C THR A 86 24.08 6.95 21.24
N PHE A 87 23.14 6.22 20.62
CA PHE A 87 22.16 5.34 21.26
C PHE A 87 21.34 6.00 22.39
N GLN A 88 21.34 7.33 22.48
CA GLN A 88 20.46 8.09 23.36
C GLN A 88 19.12 8.37 22.65
N PRO A 89 18.03 8.64 23.38
CA PRO A 89 16.76 9.08 22.78
C PRO A 89 16.97 10.24 21.79
N VAL A 90 16.34 10.15 20.62
CA VAL A 90 16.42 11.22 19.61
C VAL A 90 15.85 12.52 20.16
N LYS A 91 16.44 13.64 19.73
CA LYS A 91 15.90 14.98 19.97
C LYS A 91 15.23 15.53 18.71
N PRO A 92 14.36 16.55 18.81
CA PRO A 92 13.75 17.17 17.63
C PRO A 92 14.79 17.63 16.59
N GLU A 93 15.94 18.14 17.06
CA GLU A 93 17.00 18.62 16.18
C GLU A 93 17.67 17.50 15.36
N ASP A 94 17.67 16.24 15.85
CA ASP A 94 18.16 15.07 15.12
C ASP A 94 17.27 14.72 13.92
N LEU A 95 15.97 15.08 13.97
CA LEU A 95 14.97 14.78 12.94
C LEU A 95 14.70 15.93 11.98
N SER A 96 14.96 17.17 12.41
CA SER A 96 14.76 18.39 11.62
C SER A 96 15.43 18.44 10.23
N PRO A 97 16.54 17.73 9.92
CA PRO A 97 17.04 17.65 8.55
C PRO A 97 16.08 16.90 7.62
N LEU A 98 15.35 15.91 8.13
CA LEU A 98 14.53 14.99 7.34
C LEU A 98 13.06 15.36 7.33
N LEU A 99 12.52 15.81 8.47
CA LEU A 99 11.10 16.05 8.69
C LEU A 99 10.79 17.53 8.95
N PRO A 100 9.59 18.03 8.58
CA PRO A 100 9.04 19.28 9.08
C PRO A 100 8.72 19.20 10.58
N ASP A 101 8.77 20.34 11.26
CA ASP A 101 8.62 20.47 12.72
C ASP A 101 7.31 19.88 13.23
N GLU A 102 6.20 20.06 12.50
CA GLU A 102 4.89 19.58 12.94
C GLU A 102 4.79 18.04 12.93
N LEU A 103 5.46 17.35 12.00
CA LEU A 103 5.52 15.88 12.01
C LEU A 103 6.41 15.37 13.16
N ILE A 104 7.46 16.11 13.51
CA ILE A 104 8.33 15.78 14.66
C ILE A 104 7.55 15.87 15.98
N LYS A 105 6.70 16.91 16.13
CA LYS A 105 5.80 17.03 17.30
C LYS A 105 4.81 15.87 17.38
N GLN A 106 4.20 15.48 16.26
CA GLN A 106 3.26 14.34 16.21
C GLN A 106 3.92 13.02 16.57
N GLU A 107 5.17 12.80 16.16
CA GLU A 107 5.92 11.57 16.46
C GLU A 107 6.12 11.34 17.96
N ALA A 108 6.29 12.43 18.72
CA ALA A 108 6.48 12.46 20.17
C ALA A 108 5.20 12.77 20.97
N SER A 109 4.05 13.00 20.31
CA SER A 109 2.84 13.48 20.98
C SER A 109 2.22 12.44 21.92
N LEU A 110 1.76 12.91 23.07
CA LEU A 110 0.96 12.17 24.04
C LEU A 110 -0.52 12.57 24.03
N ASP A 111 -0.90 13.54 23.20
CA ASP A 111 -2.29 13.98 23.07
C ASP A 111 -3.11 12.89 22.38
N ARG A 112 -4.29 12.59 22.93
CA ARG A 112 -5.17 11.50 22.45
C ARG A 112 -5.72 11.75 21.04
N PHE A 113 -5.94 13.02 20.71
CA PHE A 113 -6.53 13.45 19.45
C PHE A 113 -5.73 14.61 18.90
N ILE A 114 -5.47 14.58 17.59
CA ILE A 114 -4.82 15.66 16.86
C ILE A 114 -5.76 16.07 15.73
N ASP A 115 -6.09 17.36 15.66
CA ASP A 115 -7.03 17.89 14.67
C ASP A 115 -6.49 17.70 13.24
N ILE A 116 -7.38 17.32 12.32
CA ILE A 116 -7.06 17.21 10.90
C ILE A 116 -7.27 18.61 10.30
N PRO A 117 -6.24 19.24 9.70
CA PRO A 117 -6.38 20.56 9.06
C PRO A 117 -7.51 20.56 8.03
N ASP A 118 -8.30 21.63 7.95
CA ASP A 118 -9.51 21.63 7.11
C ASP A 118 -9.16 21.49 5.61
N GLU A 119 -8.00 21.96 5.15
CA GLU A 119 -7.49 21.73 3.78
C GLU A 119 -7.12 20.26 3.52
N VAL A 120 -6.59 19.55 4.53
CA VAL A 120 -6.35 18.10 4.47
C VAL A 120 -7.68 17.34 4.42
N ARG A 121 -8.67 17.78 5.23
CA ARG A 121 -10.04 17.23 5.20
C ARG A 121 -10.75 17.51 3.88
N ASP A 122 -10.50 18.64 3.24
CA ASP A 122 -11.03 18.99 1.92
C ASP A 122 -10.54 18.02 0.85
N ILE A 123 -9.23 17.80 0.78
CA ILE A 123 -8.64 16.82 -0.14
C ILE A 123 -9.10 15.39 0.16
N TYR A 124 -9.29 15.02 1.43
CA TYR A 124 -9.87 13.72 1.78
C TYR A 124 -11.27 13.51 1.17
N GLN A 125 -12.08 14.55 0.91
CA GLN A 125 -13.41 14.41 0.28
C GLN A 125 -13.34 13.80 -1.14
N LEU A 126 -12.17 13.78 -1.78
CA LEU A 126 -11.96 13.12 -3.07
C LEU A 126 -12.14 11.59 -3.01
N TRP A 127 -12.02 10.96 -1.84
CA TRP A 127 -12.25 9.50 -1.68
C TRP A 127 -12.78 9.04 -0.31
N ARG A 128 -12.88 9.93 0.68
CA ARG A 128 -13.33 9.62 2.05
C ARG A 128 -14.75 10.18 2.32
N PRO A 129 -15.54 9.52 3.19
CA PRO A 129 -15.26 8.24 3.84
C PRO A 129 -15.23 7.07 2.88
N THR A 130 -14.30 6.15 3.10
CA THR A 130 -14.23 4.94 2.28
C THR A 130 -15.34 3.95 2.68
N PRO A 131 -15.87 3.15 1.75
CA PRO A 131 -17.02 2.30 2.07
C PRO A 131 -16.64 1.11 2.95
N LEU A 132 -17.52 0.81 3.91
CA LEU A 132 -17.58 -0.47 4.62
C LEU A 132 -18.57 -1.38 3.87
N ILE A 133 -18.10 -2.51 3.35
CA ILE A 133 -18.88 -3.37 2.46
C ILE A 133 -19.02 -4.77 3.06
N ARG A 134 -20.23 -5.33 3.05
CA ARG A 134 -20.47 -6.71 3.45
C ARG A 134 -20.28 -7.67 2.27
N ALA A 135 -19.38 -8.64 2.40
CA ALA A 135 -19.02 -9.62 1.39
C ALA A 135 -20.05 -10.78 1.30
N LYS A 136 -21.32 -10.47 1.06
CA LYS A 136 -22.43 -11.44 1.06
C LYS A 136 -22.29 -12.58 0.03
N ARG A 137 -21.52 -12.39 -1.04
CA ARG A 137 -21.28 -13.44 -2.06
C ARG A 137 -20.12 -14.33 -1.64
N LEU A 138 -19.12 -13.79 -0.94
CA LEU A 138 -18.10 -14.59 -0.26
C LEU A 138 -18.71 -15.40 0.88
N GLU A 139 -19.55 -14.80 1.73
CA GLU A 139 -20.31 -15.50 2.78
C GLU A 139 -21.05 -16.72 2.20
N LYS A 140 -21.78 -16.50 1.09
CA LYS A 140 -22.49 -17.56 0.36
C LYS A 140 -21.55 -18.58 -0.31
N LEU A 141 -20.39 -18.18 -0.81
CA LEU A 141 -19.41 -19.07 -1.45
C LEU A 141 -18.78 -20.04 -0.44
N LEU A 142 -18.52 -19.56 0.77
CA LEU A 142 -17.91 -20.34 1.85
C LEU A 142 -18.92 -21.22 2.60
N ASP A 143 -20.22 -20.96 2.43
CA ASP A 143 -21.33 -21.52 3.20
C ASP A 143 -21.15 -21.29 4.72
N THR A 144 -20.85 -20.04 5.09
CA THR A 144 -20.53 -19.68 6.48
C THR A 144 -21.69 -18.93 7.17
N PRO A 145 -21.92 -19.16 8.48
CA PRO A 145 -22.78 -18.30 9.29
C PRO A 145 -22.10 -16.97 9.66
N ALA A 146 -20.81 -16.78 9.37
CA ALA A 146 -20.10 -15.53 9.64
C ALA A 146 -20.62 -14.37 8.78
N ARG A 147 -20.51 -13.14 9.31
CA ARG A 147 -20.85 -11.89 8.62
C ARG A 147 -19.54 -11.17 8.31
N ILE A 148 -19.16 -11.11 7.04
CA ILE A 148 -17.84 -10.65 6.60
C ILE A 148 -17.97 -9.22 6.08
N TYR A 149 -17.27 -8.29 6.72
CA TYR A 149 -17.21 -6.88 6.34
C TYR A 149 -15.78 -6.51 5.96
N TYR A 150 -15.61 -5.72 4.90
CA TYR A 150 -14.31 -5.17 4.52
C TYR A 150 -14.36 -3.65 4.38
N LYS A 151 -13.35 -2.98 4.96
CA LYS A 151 -13.14 -1.53 4.84
C LYS A 151 -12.26 -1.30 3.60
N TYR A 152 -12.83 -0.68 2.56
CA TYR A 152 -12.23 -0.62 1.22
C TYR A 152 -11.47 0.68 0.96
N GLU A 153 -10.17 0.69 1.27
CA GLU A 153 -9.27 1.84 0.99
C GLU A 153 -8.75 1.86 -0.46
N GLY A 154 -9.12 0.86 -1.28
CA GLY A 154 -8.72 0.78 -2.69
C GLY A 154 -9.33 1.85 -3.61
N GLY A 155 -10.31 2.62 -3.13
CA GLY A 155 -10.99 3.67 -3.89
C GLY A 155 -10.28 5.02 -3.95
N SER A 156 -9.13 5.19 -3.28
CA SER A 156 -8.37 6.43 -3.35
C SER A 156 -7.72 6.64 -4.73
N PRO A 157 -7.30 7.87 -5.09
CA PRO A 157 -6.63 8.14 -6.36
C PRO A 157 -5.37 7.27 -6.59
N ALA A 158 -4.63 6.94 -5.53
CA ALA A 158 -3.46 6.06 -5.59
C ALA A 158 -3.80 4.55 -5.51
N GLY A 159 -5.08 4.18 -5.40
CA GLY A 159 -5.56 2.80 -5.31
C GLY A 159 -5.20 2.07 -4.01
N SER A 160 -4.95 2.81 -2.92
CA SER A 160 -4.61 2.25 -1.60
C SER A 160 -4.82 3.23 -0.43
N HIS A 161 -4.62 2.79 0.81
CA HIS A 161 -4.67 3.61 2.03
C HIS A 161 -3.61 4.72 2.12
N LYS A 162 -2.58 4.71 1.26
CA LYS A 162 -1.40 5.58 1.44
C LYS A 162 -1.66 7.10 1.32
N PRO A 163 -2.59 7.61 0.49
CA PRO A 163 -2.95 9.04 0.46
C PRO A 163 -3.36 9.62 1.82
N ASN A 164 -3.86 8.79 2.74
CA ASN A 164 -4.23 9.24 4.09
C ASN A 164 -3.04 9.85 4.84
N THR A 165 -1.80 9.40 4.63
CA THR A 165 -0.59 9.99 5.24
C THR A 165 0.19 10.92 4.31
N SER A 166 0.21 10.69 2.99
CA SER A 166 0.97 11.58 2.10
C SER A 166 0.34 12.96 1.97
N VAL A 167 -0.99 13.07 2.00
CA VAL A 167 -1.67 14.39 1.95
C VAL A 167 -1.30 15.26 3.15
N PRO A 168 -1.47 14.83 4.43
CA PRO A 168 -1.02 15.64 5.55
C PRO A 168 0.51 15.87 5.56
N GLN A 169 1.34 14.86 5.24
CA GLN A 169 2.79 15.06 5.18
C GLN A 169 3.18 16.15 4.17
N VAL A 170 2.66 16.12 2.94
CA VAL A 170 2.95 17.15 1.94
C VAL A 170 2.35 18.49 2.34
N TRP A 171 1.16 18.52 2.97
CA TRP A 171 0.57 19.75 3.49
C TRP A 171 1.46 20.43 4.54
N TYR A 172 1.92 19.71 5.56
CA TYR A 172 2.81 20.27 6.59
C TYR A 172 4.12 20.79 5.99
N ASN A 173 4.72 20.04 5.06
CA ASN A 173 5.89 20.50 4.30
C ASN A 173 5.60 21.80 3.53
N ALA A 174 4.45 21.90 2.86
CA ALA A 174 4.04 23.11 2.13
C ALA A 174 3.83 24.32 3.05
N GLN A 175 3.24 24.13 4.24
CA GLN A 175 3.07 25.19 5.24
C GLN A 175 4.42 25.68 5.79
N GLU A 176 5.40 24.79 5.96
CA GLU A 176 6.77 25.14 6.36
C GLU A 176 7.64 25.65 5.18
N GLY A 177 7.04 25.83 4.00
CA GLY A 177 7.68 26.47 2.85
C GLY A 177 8.65 25.58 2.05
N VAL A 178 8.71 24.28 2.36
CA VAL A 178 9.51 23.26 1.67
C VAL A 178 9.18 23.25 0.18
N LYS A 179 10.19 23.08 -0.68
CA LYS A 179 10.05 23.13 -2.15
C LYS A 179 9.96 21.74 -2.77
N LYS A 180 10.65 20.77 -2.18
CA LYS A 180 10.75 19.40 -2.69
C LYS A 180 10.53 18.39 -1.57
N VAL A 181 9.87 17.29 -1.90
CA VAL A 181 9.92 16.08 -1.08
C VAL A 181 10.54 14.93 -1.84
N VAL A 182 11.28 14.11 -1.10
CA VAL A 182 11.95 12.91 -1.62
C VAL A 182 11.47 11.68 -0.87
N THR A 183 11.45 10.53 -1.53
CA THR A 183 11.05 9.27 -0.89
C THR A 183 11.54 8.01 -1.61
N GLU A 184 11.49 6.87 -0.93
CA GLU A 184 11.65 5.54 -1.52
C GLU A 184 10.34 4.99 -2.10
N THR A 185 10.41 3.96 -2.95
CA THR A 185 9.27 3.05 -3.10
C THR A 185 9.69 1.65 -3.59
N GLY A 186 9.03 0.61 -3.09
CA GLY A 186 9.16 -0.74 -3.63
C GLY A 186 8.29 -0.92 -4.88
N ALA A 187 7.14 -1.57 -4.69
CA ALA A 187 6.19 -1.84 -5.78
C ALA A 187 5.49 -0.57 -6.36
N GLY A 188 5.68 0.60 -5.76
CA GLY A 188 5.24 1.90 -6.30
C GLY A 188 4.01 2.53 -5.64
N GLN A 189 3.28 1.80 -4.79
CA GLN A 189 2.07 2.28 -4.10
C GLN A 189 2.32 3.54 -3.26
N TRP A 190 3.49 3.65 -2.63
CA TRP A 190 3.83 4.79 -1.77
C TRP A 190 4.22 6.02 -2.60
N GLY A 191 5.19 5.89 -3.50
CA GLY A 191 5.55 6.99 -4.40
C GLY A 191 4.37 7.47 -5.25
N SER A 192 3.44 6.60 -5.64
CA SER A 192 2.16 7.00 -6.29
C SER A 192 1.33 7.94 -5.40
N ALA A 193 1.20 7.64 -4.10
CA ALA A 193 0.45 8.47 -3.17
C ALA A 193 1.14 9.81 -2.89
N LEU A 194 2.47 9.79 -2.74
CA LEU A 194 3.25 11.01 -2.55
C LEU A 194 3.20 11.91 -3.79
N ALA A 195 3.47 11.37 -4.98
CA ALA A 195 3.37 12.09 -6.26
C ALA A 195 2.00 12.78 -6.44
N PHE A 196 0.91 12.04 -6.21
CA PHE A 196 -0.44 12.61 -6.21
C PHE A 196 -0.56 13.78 -5.22
N SER A 197 -0.11 13.60 -3.98
CA SER A 197 -0.23 14.63 -2.93
C SER A 197 0.60 15.88 -3.26
N CYS A 198 1.80 15.72 -3.80
CA CYS A 198 2.65 16.80 -4.29
C CYS A 198 1.98 17.61 -5.41
N SER A 199 1.29 16.93 -6.34
CA SER A 199 0.56 17.60 -7.43
C SER A 199 -0.59 18.50 -6.96
N LEU A 200 -1.14 18.26 -5.76
CA LEU A 200 -2.20 19.09 -5.16
C LEU A 200 -1.64 20.35 -4.46
N PHE A 201 -0.41 20.29 -3.96
CA PHE A 201 0.19 21.36 -3.15
C PHE A 201 1.35 22.11 -3.84
N GLY A 202 1.74 21.69 -5.05
CA GLY A 202 2.77 22.37 -5.84
C GLY A 202 4.20 22.15 -5.35
N LEU A 203 4.47 21.00 -4.72
CA LEU A 203 5.82 20.60 -4.31
C LEU A 203 6.47 19.69 -5.37
N ASP A 204 7.77 19.82 -5.57
CA ASP A 204 8.53 18.87 -6.39
C ASP A 204 8.57 17.49 -5.69
N CYS A 205 8.57 16.42 -6.47
CA CYS A 205 8.61 15.04 -5.95
C CYS A 205 9.66 14.21 -6.70
N GLU A 206 10.67 13.71 -5.97
CA GLU A 206 11.62 12.71 -6.49
C GLU A 206 11.49 11.38 -5.73
N VAL A 207 11.38 10.28 -6.47
CA VAL A 207 11.11 8.94 -5.93
C VAL A 207 12.21 7.96 -6.34
N TRP A 208 12.87 7.33 -5.38
CA TRP A 208 13.79 6.23 -5.61
C TRP A 208 13.03 4.91 -5.57
N GLN A 209 12.74 4.34 -6.75
CA GLN A 209 12.05 3.08 -6.87
C GLN A 209 13.05 1.92 -6.98
N VAL A 210 12.90 0.89 -6.14
CA VAL A 210 13.71 -0.34 -6.17
C VAL A 210 13.81 -0.88 -7.60
N ARG A 211 15.02 -1.03 -8.15
CA ARG A 211 15.28 -1.28 -9.58
C ARG A 211 14.48 -2.45 -10.16
N ALA A 212 14.50 -3.61 -9.50
CA ALA A 212 13.69 -4.76 -9.93
C ALA A 212 12.17 -4.45 -10.00
N SER A 213 11.65 -3.56 -9.16
CA SER A 213 10.25 -3.10 -9.21
C SER A 213 10.03 -1.98 -10.23
N TYR A 214 11.01 -1.09 -10.45
CA TYR A 214 10.98 -0.06 -11.49
C TYR A 214 10.86 -0.69 -12.89
N ASP A 215 11.56 -1.80 -13.12
CA ASP A 215 11.54 -2.53 -14.39
C ASP A 215 10.29 -3.42 -14.54
N GLN A 216 9.91 -4.16 -13.49
CA GLN A 216 8.79 -5.12 -13.55
C GLN A 216 7.41 -4.47 -13.38
N LYS A 217 7.30 -3.27 -12.78
CA LYS A 217 6.02 -2.58 -12.51
C LYS A 217 5.95 -1.18 -13.16
N PRO A 218 6.11 -1.08 -14.49
CA PRO A 218 6.18 0.21 -15.19
C PRO A 218 4.93 1.07 -15.02
N TYR A 219 3.75 0.49 -14.82
CA TYR A 219 2.51 1.24 -14.67
C TYR A 219 2.47 2.11 -13.41
N ARG A 220 3.06 1.66 -12.29
CA ARG A 220 3.19 2.50 -11.07
C ARG A 220 4.18 3.64 -11.28
N ARG A 221 5.26 3.41 -12.04
CA ARG A 221 6.19 4.47 -12.47
C ARG A 221 5.49 5.52 -13.34
N LEU A 222 4.77 5.09 -14.37
CA LEU A 222 4.00 5.97 -15.25
C LEU A 222 2.94 6.77 -14.49
N MET A 223 2.28 6.15 -13.50
CA MET A 223 1.32 6.81 -12.61
C MET A 223 1.98 7.91 -11.77
N MET A 224 3.17 7.67 -11.20
CA MET A 224 3.95 8.71 -10.51
C MET A 224 4.35 9.86 -11.44
N GLN A 225 4.84 9.54 -12.65
CA GLN A 225 5.24 10.52 -13.66
C GLN A 225 4.05 11.34 -14.20
N THR A 226 2.85 10.75 -14.25
CA THR A 226 1.60 11.45 -14.65
C THR A 226 1.22 12.55 -13.65
N TRP A 227 1.57 12.39 -12.37
CA TRP A 227 1.45 13.42 -11.34
C TRP A 227 2.70 14.30 -11.18
N GLY A 228 3.61 14.28 -12.17
CA GLY A 228 4.79 15.15 -12.21
C GLY A 228 5.99 14.68 -11.40
N ALA A 229 5.94 13.52 -10.73
CA ALA A 229 7.08 13.03 -9.97
C ALA A 229 8.19 12.48 -10.88
N LYS A 230 9.44 12.80 -10.54
CA LYS A 230 10.64 12.23 -11.14
C LYS A 230 10.96 10.91 -10.45
N VAL A 231 11.14 9.83 -11.22
CA VAL A 231 11.33 8.48 -10.67
C VAL A 231 12.69 7.94 -11.10
N HIS A 232 13.49 7.53 -10.13
CA HIS A 232 14.83 6.97 -10.30
C HIS A 232 14.84 5.46 -10.00
N PRO A 233 15.51 4.62 -10.79
CA PRO A 233 15.78 3.24 -10.40
C PRO A 233 16.89 3.20 -9.33
N SER A 234 16.61 2.56 -8.19
CA SER A 234 17.51 2.45 -7.03
C SER A 234 18.13 1.05 -6.92
N PRO A 235 19.47 0.90 -6.76
CA PRO A 235 20.48 1.96 -6.58
C PRO A 235 20.63 2.85 -7.83
N SER A 236 20.95 4.14 -7.67
CA SER A 236 21.09 5.11 -8.78
C SER A 236 22.48 5.75 -8.84
N GLU A 237 22.87 6.25 -10.02
CA GLU A 237 24.14 6.97 -10.21
C GLU A 237 24.15 8.40 -9.63
N ILE A 238 22.99 8.91 -9.20
CA ILE A 238 22.86 10.33 -8.80
C ILE A 238 23.17 10.59 -7.33
N THR A 239 23.16 9.56 -6.48
CA THR A 239 23.53 9.64 -5.04
C THR A 239 24.85 8.90 -4.79
N GLU A 240 25.55 9.23 -3.70
CA GLU A 240 26.76 8.52 -3.32
C GLU A 240 26.45 7.11 -2.79
N ALA A 241 25.38 6.97 -2.00
CA ALA A 241 24.85 5.69 -1.55
C ALA A 241 24.56 4.74 -2.73
N GLY A 242 23.90 5.23 -3.78
CA GLY A 242 23.60 4.47 -4.99
C GLY A 242 24.84 4.13 -5.81
N ARG A 243 25.75 5.10 -6.05
CA ARG A 243 27.02 4.88 -6.74
C ARG A 243 27.88 3.82 -6.04
N LYS A 244 27.95 3.83 -4.71
CA LYS A 244 28.71 2.84 -3.94
C LYS A 244 28.18 1.42 -4.18
N ILE A 245 26.87 1.21 -4.11
CA ILE A 245 26.26 -0.10 -4.38
C ILE A 245 26.52 -0.52 -5.83
N LEU A 246 26.44 0.39 -6.81
CA LEU A 246 26.70 0.08 -8.21
C LEU A 246 28.18 -0.20 -8.54
N GLN A 247 29.13 0.30 -7.72
CA GLN A 247 30.54 -0.08 -7.81
C GLN A 247 30.80 -1.50 -7.27
N GLU A 248 30.08 -1.91 -6.23
CA GLU A 248 30.16 -3.25 -5.63
C GLU A 248 29.41 -4.31 -6.46
N ASP A 249 28.21 -3.99 -6.95
CA ASP A 249 27.39 -4.81 -7.85
C ASP A 249 26.65 -3.94 -8.89
N PRO A 250 27.21 -3.77 -10.11
CA PRO A 250 26.55 -3.06 -11.20
C PRO A 250 25.22 -3.66 -11.66
N SER A 251 24.93 -4.90 -11.28
CA SER A 251 23.70 -5.63 -11.62
C SER A 251 22.65 -5.62 -10.49
N SER A 252 22.93 -4.90 -9.40
CA SER A 252 22.12 -4.93 -8.18
C SER A 252 20.62 -4.72 -8.44
N PRO A 253 19.74 -5.64 -8.01
CA PRO A 253 18.29 -5.50 -8.17
C PRO A 253 17.69 -4.40 -7.26
N GLY A 254 18.51 -3.84 -6.36
CA GLY A 254 18.10 -2.91 -5.32
C GLY A 254 17.33 -3.54 -4.17
N SER A 255 17.18 -2.78 -3.10
CA SER A 255 16.35 -3.12 -1.94
C SER A 255 15.60 -1.87 -1.47
N LEU A 256 14.56 -2.03 -0.65
CA LEU A 256 13.85 -0.88 -0.09
C LEU A 256 14.79 -0.05 0.81
N GLY A 257 15.67 -0.71 1.57
CA GLY A 257 16.64 -0.03 2.42
C GLY A 257 17.64 0.82 1.64
N ILE A 258 18.15 0.34 0.49
CA ILE A 258 19.01 1.13 -0.41
C ILE A 258 18.26 2.38 -0.89
N ALA A 259 17.01 2.23 -1.33
CA ALA A 259 16.19 3.34 -1.80
C ALA A 259 15.88 4.37 -0.70
N ILE A 260 15.75 3.94 0.57
CA ILE A 260 15.66 4.84 1.73
C ILE A 260 16.96 5.61 1.88
N SER A 261 18.12 4.94 1.88
CA SER A 261 19.42 5.60 2.04
C SER A 261 19.68 6.67 0.97
N GLU A 262 19.33 6.41 -0.29
CA GLU A 262 19.41 7.40 -1.37
C GLU A 262 18.48 8.62 -1.17
N ALA A 263 17.21 8.39 -0.79
CA ALA A 263 16.27 9.48 -0.55
C ALA A 263 16.65 10.31 0.69
N VAL A 264 17.13 9.66 1.75
CA VAL A 264 17.62 10.30 2.99
C VAL A 264 18.89 11.10 2.72
N GLU A 265 19.82 10.61 1.89
CA GLU A 265 21.01 11.37 1.45
C GLU A 265 20.61 12.69 0.77
N VAL A 266 19.61 12.66 -0.13
CA VAL A 266 19.17 13.88 -0.82
C VAL A 266 18.48 14.87 0.13
N ALA A 267 17.60 14.40 1.03
CA ALA A 267 16.98 15.28 2.02
C ALA A 267 18.01 15.90 2.98
N ALA A 268 18.89 15.10 3.58
CA ALA A 268 19.85 15.57 4.57
C ALA A 268 20.85 16.61 4.03
N ASN A 269 21.10 16.62 2.71
CA ASN A 269 22.02 17.54 2.06
C ASN A 269 21.37 18.81 1.47
N ASN A 270 20.04 18.96 1.49
CA ASN A 270 19.33 20.07 0.84
C ASN A 270 18.29 20.70 1.78
N ALA A 271 18.52 21.94 2.22
CA ALA A 271 17.71 22.61 3.24
C ALA A 271 16.25 22.91 2.81
N ASP A 272 15.96 22.94 1.51
CA ASP A 272 14.64 23.17 0.92
C ASP A 272 13.86 21.86 0.64
N THR A 273 14.47 20.72 0.97
CA THR A 273 14.01 19.38 0.63
C THR A 273 13.76 18.57 1.89
N LYS A 274 12.66 17.81 1.95
CA LYS A 274 12.35 16.92 3.08
C LYS A 274 12.05 15.49 2.64
N TYR A 275 12.28 14.54 3.55
CA TYR A 275 11.99 13.13 3.34
C TYR A 275 10.58 12.81 3.85
N CYS A 276 9.78 12.12 3.03
CA CYS A 276 8.44 11.65 3.40
C CYS A 276 8.43 10.13 3.53
N LEU A 277 7.65 9.59 4.48
CA LEU A 277 7.67 8.16 4.87
C LEU A 277 6.29 7.52 4.76
N GLY A 278 6.23 6.34 4.12
CA GLY A 278 4.95 5.67 3.81
C GLY A 278 4.43 4.70 4.88
N SER A 279 5.19 4.45 5.96
CA SER A 279 4.83 3.49 7.02
C SER A 279 5.69 3.68 8.28
N VAL A 280 5.50 2.79 9.26
CA VAL A 280 6.37 2.55 10.44
C VAL A 280 6.27 3.61 11.54
N LEU A 281 6.47 4.89 11.22
CA LEU A 281 6.49 5.98 12.23
C LEU A 281 5.11 6.29 12.83
N ASN A 282 5.10 6.79 14.07
CA ASN A 282 3.89 7.05 14.84
C ASN A 282 2.95 8.03 14.14
N HIS A 283 3.46 9.13 13.58
CA HIS A 283 2.63 10.10 12.85
C HIS A 283 1.99 9.47 11.58
N VAL A 284 2.67 8.51 10.94
CA VAL A 284 2.08 7.76 9.82
C VAL A 284 0.91 6.91 10.29
N LEU A 285 1.06 6.23 11.42
CA LEU A 285 0.01 5.39 11.99
C LEU A 285 -1.17 6.24 12.51
N LEU A 286 -0.88 7.39 13.12
CA LEU A 286 -1.85 8.42 13.50
C LEU A 286 -2.69 8.86 12.30
N HIS A 287 -2.08 9.32 11.21
CA HIS A 287 -2.80 9.77 10.01
C HIS A 287 -3.74 8.71 9.44
N GLN A 288 -3.37 7.43 9.56
CA GLN A 288 -4.16 6.30 9.07
C GLN A 288 -5.36 5.97 9.98
N THR A 289 -5.45 6.48 11.22
CA THR A 289 -6.59 6.18 12.13
C THR A 289 -7.93 6.72 11.65
N VAL A 290 -7.94 7.62 10.67
CA VAL A 290 -9.15 8.03 9.93
C VAL A 290 -9.93 6.83 9.37
N ILE A 291 -9.24 5.72 9.06
CA ILE A 291 -9.84 4.46 8.61
C ILE A 291 -10.73 3.85 9.72
N GLY A 292 -10.17 3.67 10.92
CA GLY A 292 -10.88 3.07 12.06
C GLY A 292 -11.96 3.97 12.64
N GLU A 293 -11.74 5.28 12.72
CA GLU A 293 -12.76 6.24 13.19
C GLU A 293 -14.00 6.28 12.28
N GLU A 294 -13.83 6.19 10.96
CA GLU A 294 -14.95 5.99 10.05
C GLU A 294 -15.59 4.61 10.23
N CYS A 295 -14.77 3.57 10.37
CA CYS A 295 -15.26 2.19 10.44
C CYS A 295 -16.12 1.93 11.68
N ILE A 296 -15.77 2.53 12.82
CA ILE A 296 -16.60 2.50 14.06
C ILE A 296 -17.98 3.11 13.77
N LYS A 297 -18.03 4.35 13.27
CA LYS A 297 -19.31 5.01 12.93
C LYS A 297 -20.13 4.23 11.90
N GLN A 298 -19.46 3.60 10.94
CA GLN A 298 -20.11 2.78 9.90
C GLN A 298 -20.67 1.47 10.47
N MET A 299 -19.98 0.83 11.42
CA MET A 299 -20.46 -0.36 12.15
C MET A 299 -21.64 -0.02 13.06
N GLU A 300 -21.54 1.07 13.84
CA GLU A 300 -22.63 1.59 14.67
C GLU A 300 -23.89 1.88 13.84
N ALA A 301 -23.74 2.52 12.68
CA ALA A 301 -24.86 2.86 11.80
C ALA A 301 -25.58 1.64 11.19
N ILE A 302 -24.96 0.46 11.17
CA ILE A 302 -25.58 -0.81 10.75
C ILE A 302 -25.93 -1.75 11.92
N GLY A 303 -25.64 -1.35 13.17
CA GLY A 303 -25.91 -2.13 14.37
C GLY A 303 -25.06 -3.40 14.51
N GLU A 304 -23.83 -3.40 13.98
CA GLU A 304 -22.89 -4.53 14.07
C GLU A 304 -21.67 -4.18 14.91
N THR A 305 -21.06 -5.19 15.54
CA THR A 305 -19.83 -5.08 16.32
C THR A 305 -18.90 -6.20 15.91
N PRO A 306 -17.61 -5.94 15.57
CA PRO A 306 -16.70 -7.01 15.15
C PRO A 306 -16.28 -7.90 16.32
N ASP A 307 -16.37 -9.22 16.13
CA ASP A 307 -15.77 -10.22 17.01
C ASP A 307 -14.29 -10.45 16.66
N ILE A 308 -13.95 -10.30 15.37
CA ILE A 308 -12.59 -10.45 14.85
C ILE A 308 -12.27 -9.28 13.91
N ILE A 309 -11.11 -8.67 14.08
CA ILE A 309 -10.55 -7.64 13.19
C ILE A 309 -9.25 -8.17 12.61
N VAL A 310 -9.18 -8.24 11.27
CA VAL A 310 -8.06 -8.83 10.52
C VAL A 310 -7.44 -7.76 9.61
N GLY A 311 -6.12 -7.69 9.52
CA GLY A 311 -5.48 -6.86 8.49
C GLY A 311 -4.04 -7.26 8.21
N CYS A 312 -3.59 -6.96 7.00
CA CYS A 312 -2.26 -7.36 6.54
C CYS A 312 -1.17 -6.39 7.03
N THR A 313 0.02 -6.90 7.33
CA THR A 313 1.11 -6.10 7.90
C THR A 313 2.39 -6.23 7.08
N GLY A 314 2.78 -5.12 6.45
CA GLY A 314 4.15 -4.87 5.98
C GLY A 314 4.87 -4.10 7.08
N GLY A 315 5.18 -2.81 6.87
CA GLY A 315 5.41 -1.88 7.98
C GLY A 315 4.14 -1.51 8.79
N GLY A 316 3.03 -2.23 8.60
CA GLY A 316 1.82 -2.21 9.43
C GLY A 316 0.85 -1.00 9.38
N SER A 317 1.16 0.10 8.67
CA SER A 317 0.37 1.35 8.75
C SER A 317 -1.14 1.23 8.45
N ASN A 318 -1.55 0.38 7.50
CA ASN A 318 -2.98 0.14 7.21
C ASN A 318 -3.69 -0.57 8.38
N PHE A 319 -3.03 -1.55 9.00
CA PHE A 319 -3.58 -2.37 10.06
C PHE A 319 -3.74 -1.54 11.33
N ALA A 320 -2.74 -0.73 11.70
CA ALA A 320 -2.86 0.25 12.78
C ALA A 320 -3.98 1.26 12.51
N GLY A 321 -4.06 1.83 11.30
CA GLY A 321 -5.11 2.77 10.92
C GLY A 321 -6.53 2.23 11.10
N LEU A 322 -6.76 0.96 10.77
CA LEU A 322 -8.03 0.29 11.05
C LEU A 322 -8.18 -0.02 12.55
N SER A 323 -7.20 -0.71 13.14
CA SER A 323 -7.35 -1.39 14.44
C SER A 323 -7.17 -0.49 15.66
N PHE A 324 -6.37 0.58 15.60
CA PHE A 324 -6.06 1.38 16.79
C PHE A 324 -7.30 2.04 17.42
N PRO A 325 -8.24 2.60 16.65
CA PRO A 325 -9.54 3.02 17.18
C PRO A 325 -10.36 1.89 17.82
N PHE A 326 -10.28 0.64 17.33
CA PHE A 326 -10.92 -0.50 17.99
C PHE A 326 -10.17 -0.98 19.23
N ILE A 327 -8.82 -0.84 19.30
CA ILE A 327 -8.04 -1.06 20.52
C ILE A 327 -8.48 -0.08 21.61
N ARG A 328 -8.75 1.20 21.27
CA ARG A 328 -9.33 2.17 22.20
C ARG A 328 -10.63 1.66 22.81
N GLU A 329 -11.57 1.19 21.98
CA GLU A 329 -12.86 0.67 22.46
C GLU A 329 -12.72 -0.64 23.24
N LYS A 330 -11.72 -1.46 22.92
CA LYS A 330 -11.33 -2.65 23.70
C LYS A 330 -10.77 -2.29 25.08
N LEU A 331 -9.90 -1.27 25.16
CA LEU A 331 -9.33 -0.78 26.42
C LEU A 331 -10.37 -0.10 27.33
N LYS A 332 -11.37 0.57 26.74
CA LYS A 332 -12.55 1.08 27.46
C LYS A 332 -13.50 -0.03 27.96
N GLY A 333 -13.36 -1.26 27.45
CA GLY A 333 -14.25 -2.37 27.74
C GLY A 333 -15.57 -2.37 26.95
N ASN A 334 -15.72 -1.48 25.96
CA ASN A 334 -16.94 -1.36 25.14
C ASN A 334 -17.12 -2.56 24.19
N ILE A 335 -16.02 -3.13 23.69
CA ILE A 335 -15.99 -4.29 22.79
C ILE A 335 -14.84 -5.22 23.19
N LYS A 336 -14.82 -6.47 22.69
CA LYS A 336 -13.75 -7.44 22.98
C LYS A 336 -13.27 -8.23 21.76
N PRO A 337 -12.92 -7.58 20.63
CA PRO A 337 -12.47 -8.29 19.43
C PRO A 337 -11.12 -8.98 19.62
N ILE A 338 -10.96 -10.11 18.93
CA ILE A 338 -9.65 -10.60 18.50
C ILE A 338 -9.14 -9.62 17.44
N ILE A 339 -7.91 -9.13 17.61
CA ILE A 339 -7.29 -8.16 16.69
C ILE A 339 -6.03 -8.82 16.14
N ARG A 340 -6.01 -9.11 14.85
CA ARG A 340 -5.02 -10.00 14.22
C ARG A 340 -4.30 -9.35 13.04
N ALA A 341 -2.99 -9.20 13.20
CA ALA A 341 -2.07 -8.92 12.11
C ALA A 341 -1.82 -10.18 11.27
N VAL A 342 -1.65 -10.00 9.96
CA VAL A 342 -1.34 -11.09 9.03
C VAL A 342 -0.16 -10.70 8.14
N GLU A 343 0.91 -11.46 8.23
CA GLU A 343 2.17 -11.24 7.50
C GLU A 343 2.47 -12.43 6.55
N PRO A 344 3.39 -12.28 5.57
CA PRO A 344 3.78 -13.39 4.70
C PRO A 344 4.75 -14.34 5.45
N THR A 345 4.65 -15.65 5.20
CA THR A 345 5.69 -16.61 5.66
C THR A 345 7.08 -16.32 5.09
N ALA A 346 7.16 -15.54 4.01
CA ALA A 346 8.40 -15.11 3.36
C ALA A 346 9.06 -13.89 4.04
N CYS A 347 8.32 -13.12 4.85
CA CYS A 347 8.83 -11.98 5.64
C CYS A 347 8.09 -11.88 7.00
N PRO A 348 8.25 -12.88 7.90
CA PRO A 348 7.44 -13.02 9.11
C PRO A 348 8.03 -12.28 10.33
N SER A 349 8.02 -10.95 10.30
CA SER A 349 8.69 -10.12 11.32
C SER A 349 8.07 -10.22 12.72
N LEU A 350 6.75 -10.30 12.86
CA LEU A 350 6.09 -10.45 14.17
C LEU A 350 6.15 -11.88 14.70
N THR A 351 6.03 -12.90 13.84
CA THR A 351 5.90 -14.31 14.25
C THR A 351 7.22 -15.08 14.31
N LYS A 352 8.31 -14.57 13.69
CA LYS A 352 9.66 -15.15 13.78
C LYS A 352 10.79 -14.13 14.03
N GLY A 353 10.53 -12.83 13.94
CA GLY A 353 11.52 -11.82 14.26
C GLY A 353 11.76 -11.66 15.76
N VAL A 354 12.67 -10.77 16.12
CA VAL A 354 12.99 -10.45 17.52
C VAL A 354 12.58 -9.02 17.85
N TYR A 355 12.10 -8.78 19.07
CA TYR A 355 11.81 -7.43 19.55
C TYR A 355 13.09 -6.71 20.00
N ALA A 356 13.74 -5.98 19.09
CA ALA A 356 15.06 -5.37 19.28
C ALA A 356 15.09 -3.89 18.85
N TYR A 357 16.15 -3.17 19.20
CA TYR A 357 16.46 -1.89 18.56
C TYR A 357 17.18 -2.18 17.25
N ASP A 358 16.64 -1.69 16.14
CA ASP A 358 17.19 -1.93 14.81
C ASP A 358 16.94 -0.73 13.89
N TYR A 359 17.70 -0.65 12.80
CA TYR A 359 17.59 0.44 11.83
C TYR A 359 16.36 0.25 10.92
N GLY A 360 15.80 1.35 10.44
CA GLY A 360 14.76 1.35 9.40
C GLY A 360 15.30 1.19 7.98
N ASP A 361 16.59 1.37 7.78
CA ASP A 361 17.28 1.31 6.49
C ASP A 361 18.55 0.43 6.57
N THR A 362 19.00 -0.05 5.40
CA THR A 362 20.16 -0.94 5.30
C THR A 362 21.50 -0.24 5.55
N ALA A 363 21.59 1.08 5.40
CA ALA A 363 22.84 1.83 5.66
C ALA A 363 22.99 2.31 7.11
N GLY A 364 22.00 2.08 7.98
CA GLY A 364 22.00 2.53 9.37
C GLY A 364 21.94 4.05 9.54
N MET A 365 21.33 4.76 8.59
CA MET A 365 21.21 6.22 8.60
C MET A 365 20.01 6.71 9.43
N THR A 366 18.97 5.89 9.56
CA THR A 366 17.75 6.17 10.32
C THR A 366 17.94 5.96 11.83
N PRO A 367 17.12 6.61 12.69
CA PRO A 367 17.06 6.29 14.12
C PRO A 367 16.80 4.81 14.38
N LEU A 368 17.38 4.25 15.45
CA LEU A 368 17.03 2.91 15.88
C LEU A 368 15.63 2.91 16.47
N MET A 369 14.84 1.99 15.99
CA MET A 369 13.45 1.79 16.37
C MET A 369 13.34 0.50 17.18
N LYS A 370 12.65 0.55 18.33
CA LYS A 370 12.34 -0.65 19.11
C LYS A 370 11.18 -1.38 18.44
N MET A 371 11.49 -2.40 17.63
CA MET A 371 10.53 -3.09 16.78
C MET A 371 10.79 -4.59 16.69
N HIS A 372 9.77 -5.33 16.29
CA HIS A 372 9.95 -6.68 15.75
C HIS A 372 10.70 -6.59 14.42
N THR A 373 11.82 -7.31 14.29
CA THR A 373 12.70 -7.24 13.13
C THR A 373 13.25 -8.61 12.71
N LEU A 374 13.49 -8.77 11.41
CA LEU A 374 14.30 -9.84 10.80
C LEU A 374 15.76 -9.40 10.56
N GLY A 375 16.13 -8.19 11.00
CA GLY A 375 17.41 -7.51 10.76
C GLY A 375 17.36 -6.58 9.53
N HIS A 376 17.96 -5.39 9.62
CA HIS A 376 18.00 -4.38 8.54
C HIS A 376 18.69 -4.82 7.23
N ASP A 377 19.49 -5.89 7.31
CA ASP A 377 20.13 -6.56 6.16
C ASP A 377 19.27 -7.67 5.54
N PHE A 378 18.04 -7.88 6.03
CA PHE A 378 17.12 -8.86 5.48
C PHE A 378 16.62 -8.42 4.09
N ILE A 379 16.97 -9.19 3.07
CA ILE A 379 16.48 -9.01 1.70
C ILE A 379 15.47 -10.13 1.40
N PRO A 380 14.16 -9.81 1.25
CA PRO A 380 13.15 -10.80 0.86
C PRO A 380 13.46 -11.41 -0.50
N ASP A 381 13.09 -12.66 -0.70
CA ASP A 381 13.35 -13.38 -1.94
C ASP A 381 12.66 -12.70 -3.16
N PRO A 382 13.37 -12.48 -4.29
CA PRO A 382 12.82 -11.82 -5.47
C PRO A 382 11.57 -12.49 -6.06
N ILE A 383 11.37 -13.79 -5.84
CA ILE A 383 10.22 -14.55 -6.33
C ILE A 383 8.94 -14.24 -5.51
N HIS A 384 9.07 -13.70 -4.29
CA HIS A 384 7.92 -13.37 -3.44
C HIS A 384 7.03 -12.28 -4.05
N ALA A 385 5.83 -12.66 -4.49
CA ALA A 385 4.89 -11.80 -5.19
C ALA A 385 3.83 -11.17 -4.27
N GLY A 386 3.68 -11.65 -3.04
CA GLY A 386 2.69 -11.19 -2.04
C GLY A 386 2.86 -9.76 -1.51
N GLY A 387 3.94 -9.05 -1.86
CA GLY A 387 4.23 -7.73 -1.29
C GLY A 387 4.81 -7.85 0.11
N LEU A 388 4.44 -6.95 1.03
CA LEU A 388 4.77 -7.05 2.48
C LEU A 388 6.26 -7.37 2.77
N ARG A 389 7.17 -6.61 2.15
CA ARG A 389 8.62 -6.88 2.03
C ARG A 389 9.54 -6.14 3.01
N TYR A 390 9.00 -5.48 4.04
CA TYR A 390 9.80 -4.70 4.99
C TYR A 390 10.28 -5.60 6.14
N HIS A 391 11.56 -5.50 6.53
CA HIS A 391 12.18 -6.38 7.51
C HIS A 391 11.65 -6.18 8.93
N GLY A 392 11.24 -4.95 9.26
CA GLY A 392 10.72 -4.56 10.55
C GLY A 392 9.19 -4.50 10.62
N MET A 393 8.69 -4.14 11.79
CA MET A 393 7.30 -3.73 12.01
C MET A 393 7.26 -2.31 12.59
N ALA A 394 6.13 -1.61 12.51
CA ALA A 394 6.00 -0.33 13.22
C ALA A 394 6.30 -0.50 14.73
N PRO A 395 7.08 0.39 15.38
CA PRO A 395 7.40 0.29 16.80
C PRO A 395 6.14 0.22 17.67
N LEU A 396 5.14 1.07 17.35
CA LEU A 396 3.88 1.09 18.09
C LEU A 396 3.06 -0.19 17.90
N ILE A 397 3.08 -0.83 16.71
CA ILE A 397 2.45 -2.15 16.52
C ILE A 397 3.22 -3.24 17.28
N SER A 398 4.54 -3.22 17.21
CA SER A 398 5.41 -4.15 17.94
C SER A 398 5.13 -4.09 19.45
N HIS A 399 5.05 -2.88 20.00
CA HIS A 399 4.75 -2.63 21.40
C HIS A 399 3.31 -3.02 21.78
N VAL A 400 2.33 -2.79 20.90
CA VAL A 400 0.93 -3.24 21.09
C VAL A 400 0.79 -4.76 21.07
N TYR A 401 1.62 -5.47 20.28
CA TYR A 401 1.72 -6.92 20.27
C TYR A 401 2.35 -7.46 21.56
N GLU A 402 3.47 -6.87 22.02
CA GLU A 402 4.12 -7.21 23.31
C GLU A 402 3.20 -6.99 24.53
N LEU A 403 2.29 -6.01 24.46
CA LEU A 403 1.26 -5.77 25.48
C LEU A 403 0.08 -6.77 25.41
N GLY A 404 0.09 -7.73 24.48
CA GLY A 404 -0.97 -8.73 24.33
C GLY A 404 -2.31 -8.16 23.85
N LEU A 405 -2.34 -6.96 23.27
CA LEU A 405 -3.58 -6.30 22.83
C LEU A 405 -4.06 -6.82 21.47
N MET A 406 -3.15 -7.43 20.70
CA MET A 406 -3.33 -8.05 19.39
C MET A 406 -2.56 -9.37 19.29
N GLU A 407 -2.86 -10.17 18.28
CA GLU A 407 -2.09 -11.36 17.87
C GLU A 407 -1.59 -11.21 16.42
N ALA A 408 -0.71 -12.12 16.00
CA ALA A 408 -0.12 -12.14 14.66
C ALA A 408 -0.04 -13.58 14.13
N ILE A 409 -0.28 -13.76 12.83
CA ILE A 409 -0.07 -15.02 12.12
C ILE A 409 0.63 -14.79 10.78
N ALA A 410 1.40 -15.78 10.32
CA ALA A 410 1.98 -15.78 8.97
C ALA A 410 1.19 -16.71 8.04
N ILE A 411 0.96 -16.30 6.78
CA ILE A 411 0.26 -17.10 5.76
C ILE A 411 1.11 -17.21 4.47
N PRO A 412 1.19 -18.40 3.84
CA PRO A 412 1.88 -18.62 2.57
C PRO A 412 1.18 -17.94 1.37
N GLN A 413 1.94 -17.53 0.36
CA GLN A 413 1.40 -16.70 -0.73
C GLN A 413 0.44 -17.45 -1.67
N ILE A 414 0.61 -18.77 -1.88
CA ILE A 414 -0.33 -19.57 -2.69
C ILE A 414 -1.73 -19.54 -2.06
N GLU A 415 -1.82 -19.70 -0.73
CA GLU A 415 -3.09 -19.62 -0.01
C GLU A 415 -3.68 -18.20 -0.07
N CYS A 416 -2.85 -17.17 0.10
CA CYS A 416 -3.26 -15.78 -0.04
C CYS A 416 -3.90 -15.51 -1.41
N PHE A 417 -3.27 -15.94 -2.51
CA PHE A 417 -3.82 -15.79 -3.85
C PHE A 417 -5.04 -16.70 -4.11
N GLN A 418 -5.11 -17.90 -3.51
CA GLN A 418 -6.32 -18.72 -3.55
C GLN A 418 -7.52 -18.02 -2.90
N GLY A 419 -7.30 -17.33 -1.77
CA GLY A 419 -8.29 -16.46 -1.14
C GLY A 419 -8.66 -15.27 -2.02
N ALA A 420 -7.66 -14.65 -2.66
CA ALA A 420 -7.84 -13.52 -3.57
C ALA A 420 -8.70 -13.87 -4.81
N ILE A 421 -8.50 -15.05 -5.40
CA ILE A 421 -9.32 -15.52 -6.53
C ILE A 421 -10.77 -15.79 -6.10
N GLN A 422 -11.00 -16.34 -4.91
CA GLN A 422 -12.35 -16.50 -4.35
C GLN A 422 -13.02 -15.14 -4.13
N PHE A 423 -12.31 -14.19 -3.53
CA PHE A 423 -12.80 -12.82 -3.29
C PHE A 423 -13.11 -12.09 -4.61
N ALA A 424 -12.19 -12.12 -5.58
CA ALA A 424 -12.38 -11.45 -6.87
C ALA A 424 -13.53 -12.06 -7.70
N ARG A 425 -13.69 -13.40 -7.69
CA ARG A 425 -14.80 -14.07 -8.39
C ARG A 425 -16.16 -13.88 -7.71
N SER A 426 -16.19 -13.68 -6.39
CA SER A 426 -17.43 -13.48 -5.65
C SER A 426 -17.84 -12.00 -5.61
N GLU A 427 -16.96 -11.09 -5.22
CA GLU A 427 -17.28 -9.66 -5.02
C GLU A 427 -16.84 -8.73 -6.17
N GLY A 428 -16.10 -9.23 -7.16
CA GLY A 428 -15.73 -8.48 -8.38
C GLY A 428 -14.55 -7.51 -8.24
N ILE A 429 -14.01 -7.35 -7.02
CA ILE A 429 -12.84 -6.52 -6.74
C ILE A 429 -11.57 -7.39 -6.78
N ILE A 430 -10.57 -7.00 -7.57
CA ILE A 430 -9.24 -7.60 -7.53
C ILE A 430 -8.44 -6.90 -6.41
N PRO A 431 -8.11 -7.56 -5.29
CA PRO A 431 -7.28 -6.97 -4.24
C PRO A 431 -5.82 -6.85 -4.69
N ALA A 432 -5.06 -5.90 -4.12
CA ALA A 432 -3.61 -5.89 -4.23
C ALA A 432 -3.01 -7.14 -3.54
N PRO A 433 -1.78 -7.58 -3.89
CA PRO A 433 -1.13 -8.71 -3.24
C PRO A 433 -1.07 -8.60 -1.71
N GLU A 434 -0.88 -7.39 -1.18
CA GLU A 434 -0.81 -7.15 0.26
C GLU A 434 -2.07 -7.60 1.03
N PRO A 435 -3.28 -7.07 0.76
CA PRO A 435 -4.51 -7.47 1.46
C PRO A 435 -4.97 -8.91 1.19
N THR A 436 -4.37 -9.65 0.24
CA THR A 436 -4.67 -11.08 0.05
C THR A 436 -4.39 -11.91 1.31
N HIS A 437 -3.41 -11.51 2.12
CA HIS A 437 -3.09 -12.12 3.41
C HIS A 437 -4.25 -11.98 4.41
N ALA A 438 -4.81 -10.76 4.53
CA ALA A 438 -5.97 -10.51 5.39
C ALA A 438 -7.21 -11.28 4.89
N ILE A 439 -7.39 -11.38 3.57
CA ILE A 439 -8.48 -12.15 2.95
C ILE A 439 -8.35 -13.65 3.24
N ALA A 440 -7.16 -14.25 3.13
CA ALA A 440 -6.96 -15.66 3.48
C ALA A 440 -7.24 -15.95 4.97
N ALA A 441 -6.73 -15.11 5.88
CA ALA A 441 -7.05 -15.21 7.30
C ALA A 441 -8.56 -15.04 7.60
N THR A 442 -9.24 -14.14 6.86
CA THR A 442 -10.70 -13.96 6.94
C THR A 442 -11.45 -15.21 6.48
N ILE A 443 -10.97 -15.86 5.41
CA ILE A 443 -11.54 -17.12 4.91
C ILE A 443 -11.31 -18.26 5.91
N ARG A 444 -10.12 -18.39 6.52
CA ARG A 444 -9.86 -19.36 7.59
C ARG A 444 -10.89 -19.24 8.72
N GLU A 445 -11.08 -18.04 9.26
CA GLU A 445 -12.06 -17.79 10.33
C GLU A 445 -13.51 -18.07 9.89
N ALA A 446 -13.88 -17.69 8.67
CA ALA A 446 -15.19 -18.00 8.12
C ALA A 446 -15.45 -19.51 7.97
N LEU A 447 -14.42 -20.30 7.64
CA LEU A 447 -14.51 -21.75 7.57
C LEU A 447 -14.61 -22.39 8.97
N LEU A 448 -13.87 -21.88 9.96
CA LEU A 448 -14.02 -22.28 11.37
C LEU A 448 -15.43 -21.97 11.90
N CYS A 449 -16.01 -20.83 11.54
CA CYS A 449 -17.40 -20.47 11.87
C CYS A 449 -18.42 -21.44 11.23
N ARG A 450 -18.15 -21.95 10.02
CA ARG A 450 -18.98 -22.99 9.39
C ARG A 450 -18.88 -24.32 10.12
N GLU A 451 -17.66 -24.71 10.50
CA GLU A 451 -17.40 -25.99 11.20
C GLU A 451 -17.98 -26.02 12.62
N SER A 452 -17.96 -24.88 13.33
CA SER A 452 -18.56 -24.75 14.67
C SER A 452 -20.04 -24.39 14.67
N GLY A 453 -20.56 -23.81 13.58
CA GLY A 453 -21.89 -23.22 13.50
C GLY A 453 -22.01 -21.83 14.16
N GLU A 454 -20.92 -21.28 14.70
CA GLU A 454 -20.91 -20.00 15.41
C GLU A 454 -20.93 -18.80 14.43
N SER A 455 -21.89 -17.87 14.58
CA SER A 455 -21.97 -16.68 13.71
C SER A 455 -21.16 -15.52 14.29
N LYS A 456 -19.98 -15.26 13.71
CA LYS A 456 -19.11 -14.11 14.06
C LYS A 456 -19.17 -12.99 13.03
N VAL A 457 -18.98 -11.75 13.49
CA VAL A 457 -18.71 -10.58 12.65
C VAL A 457 -17.19 -10.46 12.45
N ILE A 458 -16.76 -10.64 11.20
CA ILE A 458 -15.34 -10.55 10.82
C ILE A 458 -15.15 -9.26 10.01
N LEU A 459 -14.37 -8.32 10.55
CA LEU A 459 -13.96 -7.10 9.88
C LEU A 459 -12.56 -7.26 9.31
N THR A 460 -12.37 -7.02 8.01
CA THR A 460 -11.08 -7.17 7.34
C THR A 460 -10.61 -5.91 6.61
N ALA A 461 -9.31 -5.61 6.69
CA ALA A 461 -8.69 -4.48 6.01
C ALA A 461 -8.46 -4.78 4.52
N MET A 462 -9.16 -4.09 3.63
CA MET A 462 -8.88 -4.12 2.19
C MET A 462 -8.10 -2.85 1.81
N CYS A 463 -6.78 -2.88 1.98
CA CYS A 463 -5.94 -1.68 1.95
C CYS A 463 -5.53 -1.18 0.55
N GLY A 464 -5.80 -1.91 -0.53
CA GLY A 464 -5.53 -1.45 -1.91
C GLY A 464 -5.97 -2.42 -3.01
N HIS A 465 -6.18 -1.92 -4.23
CA HIS A 465 -6.62 -2.71 -5.38
C HIS A 465 -5.45 -3.25 -6.23
N GLY A 466 -5.66 -4.38 -6.92
CA GLY A 466 -4.61 -5.10 -7.66
C GLY A 466 -4.41 -4.72 -9.12
N HIS A 467 -5.05 -3.64 -9.62
CA HIS A 467 -5.02 -3.26 -11.04
C HIS A 467 -3.59 -3.10 -11.63
N PHE A 468 -2.61 -2.71 -10.80
CA PHE A 468 -1.21 -2.51 -11.21
C PHE A 468 -0.28 -3.65 -10.76
N ASP A 469 -0.85 -4.74 -10.24
CA ASP A 469 -0.15 -5.87 -9.64
C ASP A 469 -0.55 -7.20 -10.30
N LEU A 470 -1.17 -7.15 -11.48
CA LEU A 470 -1.66 -8.31 -12.24
C LEU A 470 -0.57 -9.32 -12.63
N ALA A 471 0.70 -8.91 -12.72
CA ALA A 471 1.81 -9.85 -12.93
C ALA A 471 1.98 -10.87 -11.79
N ALA A 472 1.52 -10.55 -10.56
CA ALA A 472 1.48 -11.51 -9.46
C ALA A 472 0.33 -12.53 -9.63
N TYR A 473 -0.81 -12.06 -10.14
CA TYR A 473 -1.95 -12.93 -10.50
C TYR A 473 -1.63 -13.83 -11.70
N GLU A 474 -0.88 -13.34 -12.69
CA GLU A 474 -0.40 -14.12 -13.83
C GLU A 474 0.40 -15.33 -13.35
N LYS A 475 1.43 -15.12 -12.51
CA LYS A 475 2.22 -16.21 -11.91
C LYS A 475 1.35 -17.21 -11.14
N TYR A 476 0.36 -16.76 -10.38
CA TYR A 476 -0.56 -17.65 -9.68
C TYR A 476 -1.42 -18.48 -10.66
N LEU A 477 -1.99 -17.83 -11.67
CA LEU A 477 -2.90 -18.47 -12.64
C LEU A 477 -2.18 -19.42 -13.62
N GLN A 478 -0.88 -19.20 -13.85
CA GLN A 478 -0.02 -20.11 -14.62
C GLN A 478 0.48 -21.31 -13.79
N GLY A 479 0.41 -21.24 -12.46
CA GLY A 479 0.93 -22.27 -11.55
C GLY A 479 2.40 -22.08 -11.16
N ASP A 480 3.02 -20.96 -11.56
CA ASP A 480 4.43 -20.63 -11.31
C ASP A 480 4.68 -19.96 -9.95
N MET A 481 3.63 -19.75 -9.16
CA MET A 481 3.76 -19.23 -7.79
C MET A 481 4.22 -20.33 -6.84
N VAL A 482 5.38 -20.14 -6.23
CA VAL A 482 5.95 -21.04 -5.21
C VAL A 482 5.82 -20.44 -3.82
N ASP A 483 5.51 -21.26 -2.82
CA ASP A 483 5.56 -20.80 -1.44
C ASP A 483 7.00 -20.74 -0.92
N LEU A 484 7.31 -19.62 -0.27
CA LEU A 484 8.63 -19.34 0.24
C LEU A 484 8.58 -19.27 1.76
N SER A 485 9.49 -20.00 2.39
CA SER A 485 9.85 -19.85 3.78
C SER A 485 11.33 -19.50 3.83
N PHE A 486 11.69 -18.47 4.60
CA PHE A 486 13.09 -18.16 4.82
C PHE A 486 13.72 -19.27 5.68
N SER A 487 14.92 -19.74 5.30
CA SER A 487 15.65 -20.67 6.16
C SER A 487 16.05 -19.97 7.46
N GLU A 488 15.96 -20.70 8.57
CA GLU A 488 16.29 -20.16 9.89
C GLU A 488 17.72 -19.63 9.91
N GLU A 489 18.67 -20.34 9.30
CA GLU A 489 20.06 -19.92 9.11
C GLU A 489 20.21 -18.50 8.54
N LYS A 490 19.43 -18.14 7.50
CA LYS A 490 19.47 -16.80 6.90
C LYS A 490 18.87 -15.73 7.80
N ILE A 491 17.79 -16.06 8.53
CA ILE A 491 17.21 -15.17 9.54
C ILE A 491 18.24 -14.95 10.65
N HIS A 492 18.84 -16.01 11.21
CA HIS A 492 19.88 -15.94 12.23
C HIS A 492 21.11 -15.12 11.78
N ALA A 493 21.54 -15.26 10.52
CA ALA A 493 22.65 -14.48 9.96
C ALA A 493 22.33 -12.97 9.84
N SER A 494 21.09 -12.61 9.48
CA SER A 494 20.61 -11.22 9.47
C SER A 494 20.46 -10.67 10.89
N LEU A 495 19.84 -11.44 11.79
CA LEU A 495 19.66 -11.09 13.20
C LEU A 495 20.99 -10.90 13.95
N ALA A 496 22.05 -11.60 13.56
CA ALA A 496 23.39 -11.43 14.15
C ALA A 496 23.97 -10.02 13.94
N LYS A 497 23.46 -9.26 12.96
CA LYS A 497 23.86 -7.88 12.66
C LYS A 497 23.01 -6.81 13.36
N VAL A 498 21.89 -7.20 13.99
CA VAL A 498 21.02 -6.26 14.73
C VAL A 498 21.83 -5.57 15.84
N PRO A 499 21.76 -4.23 15.97
CA PRO A 499 22.53 -3.49 16.97
C PRO A 499 22.32 -3.97 18.41
N ARG A 500 23.43 -4.30 19.08
CA ARG A 500 23.42 -4.63 20.51
C ARG A 500 23.39 -3.37 21.36
N VAL A 501 22.20 -2.77 21.47
CA VAL A 501 21.94 -1.66 22.41
C VAL A 501 21.90 -2.23 23.83
N ILE A 502 23.05 -2.22 24.50
CA ILE A 502 23.14 -2.46 25.95
C ILE A 502 22.52 -1.24 26.65
N ARG A 503 21.60 -1.49 27.58
CA ARG A 503 21.16 -0.50 28.56
C ARG A 503 21.98 -0.71 29.81
N ASP A 504 22.67 0.34 30.25
CA ASP A 504 23.24 0.44 31.59
C ASP A 504 22.14 0.53 32.66
#